data_AF-A0A016TMJ3-F1
#
_entry.id   AF-A0A016TMJ3-F1
#
_cell.length_a   1.000
_cell.length_b   1.000
_cell.length_c   1.000
_cell.angle_alpha   90.00
_cell.angle_beta   90.00
_cell.angle_gamma   90.00
#
_symmetry.space_group_name_H-M   'P 1'
#
loop_
_entity.id
_entity.type
_entity.pdbx_description
1 polymer ?
#
loop_
_entity_poly.entity_id
_entity_poly.type
_entity_poly.pdbx_seq_one_letter_code
_entity_poly.pdbx_strand_id
1 'polypeptide(L)'
;MTDGFWLFEGLEEEPYGLLPLVNLSGKGGPTSTKYVDRIGSYQWYLQDDTPTILIPGMPVESFFWPGGKLPQDHGVVIYDVNHLKVRDGSLDAAIIAAKLLSEKKKKPINFGQFDFITDAVNLQKLFAFCQEAGEGLFRIDCERVGKTCILTRMEASDLMEIGHVTFDQNLKRKMTRPRGAHSTGPFYQLTAYQFGTFRIMVRYEVDCADFAAAKCPPVTVDASEALPERKKAAENENIQVVEYGEVPRDVPLQVLTTYPQGAGFPFFTWAQLFFTNADQARPTVRRNPNQSNRISSGNRWLVQRNR
;
A
#
# COMPACT_ATOMS: atom_id res chain seq x y z
N MET A 1 -6.22 -16.97 26.80
CA MET A 1 -5.75 -16.56 25.47
C MET A 1 -6.75 -15.58 24.92
N THR A 2 -6.38 -14.32 24.79
CA THR A 2 -7.22 -13.30 24.14
C THR A 2 -7.21 -13.57 22.64
N ASP A 3 -8.33 -14.09 22.12
CA ASP A 3 -8.58 -14.13 20.68
C ASP A 3 -8.36 -12.72 20.12
N GLY A 4 -7.43 -12.56 19.17
CA GLY A 4 -7.24 -11.28 18.47
C GLY A 4 -5.90 -10.57 18.65
N PHE A 5 -4.95 -11.08 19.45
CA PHE A 5 -3.61 -10.49 19.58
C PHE A 5 -2.53 -11.53 19.30
N TRP A 6 -2.00 -11.53 18.07
CA TRP A 6 -1.06 -12.55 17.59
C TRP A 6 0.33 -12.01 17.24
N LEU A 7 0.66 -10.79 17.67
CA LEU A 7 1.97 -10.19 17.38
C LEU A 7 3.13 -11.10 17.84
N PHE A 8 2.97 -11.82 18.95
CA PHE A 8 4.00 -12.72 19.51
C PHE A 8 3.67 -14.20 19.30
N GLU A 9 2.64 -14.53 18.54
CA GLU A 9 2.24 -15.93 18.30
C GLU A 9 3.36 -16.68 17.56
N GLY A 10 3.79 -17.83 18.11
CA GLY A 10 4.83 -18.66 17.50
C GLY A 10 6.27 -18.16 17.67
N LEU A 11 6.51 -17.12 18.47
CA LEU A 11 7.87 -16.71 18.85
C LEU A 11 8.38 -17.52 20.04
N GLU A 12 9.68 -17.79 20.06
CA GLU A 12 10.37 -18.28 21.25
C GLU A 12 10.41 -17.19 22.33
N GLU A 13 10.41 -17.60 23.61
CA GLU A 13 10.46 -16.67 24.73
C GLU A 13 11.79 -15.89 24.77
N GLU A 14 12.89 -16.53 24.40
CA GLU A 14 14.21 -15.91 24.34
C GLU A 14 14.57 -15.54 22.89
N PRO A 15 14.93 -14.27 22.61
CA PRO A 15 15.36 -13.90 21.27
C PRO A 15 16.72 -14.51 20.95
N TYR A 16 16.87 -15.04 19.73
CA TYR A 16 18.16 -15.54 19.22
C TYR A 16 19.30 -14.52 19.36
N GLY A 17 18.99 -13.23 19.24
CA GLY A 17 19.96 -12.16 19.46
C GLY A 17 19.30 -10.80 19.53
N LEU A 18 20.01 -9.84 20.14
CA LEU A 18 19.62 -8.44 20.20
C LEU A 18 20.52 -7.63 19.27
N LEU A 19 19.91 -6.78 18.45
CA LEU A 19 20.61 -5.82 17.61
C LEU A 19 20.49 -4.43 18.24
N PRO A 20 21.49 -3.97 19.01
CA PRO A 20 21.38 -2.66 19.65
C PRO A 20 21.56 -1.55 18.61
N LEU A 21 20.71 -0.52 18.68
CA LEU A 21 20.72 0.60 17.73
C LEU A 21 22.07 1.32 17.65
N VAL A 22 22.84 1.35 18.75
CA VAL A 22 24.20 1.92 18.76
C VAL A 22 25.16 1.23 17.80
N ASN A 23 24.87 -0.01 17.39
CA ASN A 23 25.65 -0.73 16.39
C ASN A 23 25.27 -0.33 14.95
N LEU A 24 24.16 0.38 14.76
CA LEU A 24 23.73 0.94 13.49
C LEU A 24 24.40 2.30 13.26
N SER A 25 25.71 2.29 13.01
CA SER A 25 26.38 3.47 12.44
C SER A 25 26.04 3.55 10.94
N GLY A 26 25.37 4.61 10.49
CA GLY A 26 25.17 4.85 9.07
C GLY A 26 26.51 4.94 8.33
N LYS A 27 26.90 3.87 7.62
CA LYS A 27 28.11 3.86 6.79
C LYS A 27 27.71 4.21 5.36
N GLY A 28 27.88 5.46 4.96
CA GLY A 28 27.69 5.89 3.57
C GLY A 28 27.01 7.26 3.42
N GLY A 29 27.01 7.75 2.19
CA GLY A 29 26.28 8.96 1.79
C GLY A 29 24.80 8.68 1.47
N PRO A 30 24.04 9.72 1.08
CA PRO A 30 22.64 9.57 0.71
C PRO A 30 22.47 8.57 -0.44
N THR A 31 21.44 7.73 -0.34
CA THR A 31 21.08 6.74 -1.35
C THR A 31 19.71 7.09 -1.94
N SER A 32 19.52 6.79 -3.23
CA SER A 32 18.25 7.01 -3.93
C SER A 32 17.69 5.69 -4.48
N THR A 33 16.39 5.70 -4.79
CA THR A 33 15.79 4.65 -5.62
C THR A 33 16.20 4.85 -7.09
N LYS A 34 16.44 3.76 -7.81
CA LYS A 34 16.80 3.74 -9.23
C LYS A 34 16.03 2.63 -9.95
N TYR A 35 15.89 2.75 -11.26
CA TYR A 35 15.28 1.71 -12.12
C TYR A 35 13.88 1.26 -11.65
N VAL A 36 13.05 2.23 -11.28
CA VAL A 36 11.69 1.99 -10.78
C VAL A 36 10.80 1.49 -11.92
N ASP A 37 10.13 0.36 -11.71
CA ASP A 37 9.14 -0.18 -12.65
C ASP A 37 7.92 -0.76 -11.94
N ARG A 38 6.75 -0.57 -12.54
CA ARG A 38 5.48 -1.16 -12.09
C ARG A 38 5.34 -2.54 -12.68
N ILE A 39 5.63 -3.54 -11.86
CA ILE A 39 5.71 -4.93 -12.32
C ILE A 39 4.37 -5.66 -12.26
N GLY A 40 3.43 -5.19 -11.43
CA GLY A 40 2.08 -5.74 -11.36
C GLY A 40 1.18 -4.99 -10.39
N SER A 41 -0.07 -5.39 -10.33
CA SER A 41 -1.04 -4.88 -9.37
C SER A 41 -2.17 -5.89 -9.19
N TYR A 42 -2.88 -5.76 -8.09
CA TYR A 42 -4.08 -6.54 -7.82
C TYR A 42 -5.03 -5.75 -6.92
N GLN A 43 -6.26 -6.22 -6.82
CA GLN A 43 -7.25 -5.63 -5.93
C GLN A 43 -8.07 -6.71 -5.26
N TRP A 44 -8.34 -6.57 -3.97
CA TRP A 44 -9.18 -7.53 -3.28
C TRP A 44 -10.65 -7.33 -3.65
N TYR A 45 -11.31 -8.43 -4.00
CA TYR A 45 -12.76 -8.48 -4.13
C TYR A 45 -13.36 -8.87 -2.78
N LEU A 46 -14.05 -7.93 -2.13
CA LEU A 46 -14.52 -8.08 -0.75
C LEU A 46 -15.96 -8.59 -0.64
N GLN A 47 -16.65 -8.87 -1.76
CA GLN A 47 -18.05 -9.32 -1.73
C GLN A 47 -18.19 -10.83 -1.53
N ASP A 48 -17.08 -11.58 -1.48
CA ASP A 48 -17.10 -13.01 -1.18
C ASP A 48 -16.26 -13.36 0.04
N ASP A 49 -16.61 -14.51 0.62
CA ASP A 49 -15.85 -15.16 1.67
C ASP A 49 -14.54 -15.75 1.10
N THR A 50 -14.60 -16.39 -0.07
CA THR A 50 -13.43 -16.94 -0.74
C THR A 50 -12.44 -15.83 -1.11
N PRO A 51 -11.16 -15.91 -0.68
CA PRO A 51 -10.14 -14.95 -1.06
C PRO A 51 -10.04 -14.80 -2.59
N THR A 52 -10.49 -13.67 -3.11
CA THR A 52 -10.54 -13.41 -4.55
C THR A 52 -9.82 -12.11 -4.87
N ILE A 53 -8.88 -12.16 -5.81
CA ILE A 53 -8.15 -11.00 -6.31
C ILE A 53 -8.50 -10.72 -7.77
N LEU A 54 -8.66 -9.44 -8.07
CA LEU A 54 -8.81 -8.90 -9.42
C LEU A 54 -7.41 -8.52 -9.93
N ILE A 55 -7.04 -9.00 -11.12
CA ILE A 55 -5.74 -8.72 -11.74
C ILE A 55 -5.96 -8.11 -13.14
N PRO A 56 -5.37 -6.95 -13.46
CA PRO A 56 -4.57 -6.08 -12.60
C PRO A 56 -5.39 -5.32 -11.52
N GLY A 57 -6.71 -5.42 -11.55
CA GLY A 57 -7.62 -4.59 -10.77
C GLY A 57 -7.85 -3.23 -11.45
N MET A 58 -8.61 -2.35 -10.79
CA MET A 58 -8.84 -0.99 -11.26
C MET A 58 -8.99 -0.05 -10.06
N PRO A 59 -7.98 0.77 -9.74
CA PRO A 59 -8.07 1.68 -8.60
C PRO A 59 -9.21 2.68 -8.85
N VAL A 60 -9.84 3.16 -7.77
CA VAL A 60 -10.87 4.19 -7.87
C VAL A 60 -10.30 5.48 -8.45
N GLU A 61 -11.12 6.20 -9.20
CA GLU A 61 -10.71 7.45 -9.84
C GLU A 61 -10.73 8.60 -8.84
N SER A 62 -9.62 9.33 -8.75
CA SER A 62 -9.56 10.58 -7.99
C SER A 62 -10.28 11.69 -8.74
N PHE A 63 -11.01 12.55 -8.02
CA PHE A 63 -11.54 13.80 -8.57
C PHE A 63 -11.29 14.98 -7.61
N PHE A 64 -11.47 16.19 -8.12
CA PHE A 64 -11.24 17.40 -7.33
C PHE A 64 -12.40 17.67 -6.37
N TRP A 65 -12.08 17.79 -5.07
CA TRP A 65 -12.99 18.28 -4.06
C TRP A 65 -12.57 19.68 -3.61
N PRO A 66 -13.44 20.71 -3.67
CA PRO A 66 -13.09 22.09 -3.32
C PRO A 66 -12.84 22.33 -1.82
N GLY A 67 -12.96 21.29 -0.98
CA GLY A 67 -12.83 21.36 0.46
C GLY A 67 -14.17 21.53 1.18
N GLY A 68 -14.10 21.50 2.52
CA GLY A 68 -15.27 21.54 3.40
C GLY A 68 -15.00 20.83 4.72
N LYS A 69 -16.04 20.69 5.55
CA LYS A 69 -15.96 19.89 6.78
C LYS A 69 -16.14 18.41 6.43
N LEU A 70 -15.27 17.56 6.97
CA LEU A 70 -15.42 16.10 6.93
C LEU A 70 -15.95 15.62 8.28
N PRO A 71 -16.87 14.65 8.30
CA PRO A 71 -17.18 13.89 9.52
C PRO A 71 -15.93 13.18 10.02
N GLN A 72 -15.74 13.11 11.33
CA GLN A 72 -14.68 12.29 11.92
C GLN A 72 -14.96 10.82 11.63
N ASP A 73 -13.91 10.10 11.26
CA ASP A 73 -13.97 8.65 11.08
C ASP A 73 -14.20 7.98 12.44
N HIS A 74 -14.94 6.88 12.42
CA HIS A 74 -15.26 6.08 13.60
C HIS A 74 -15.52 4.63 13.16
N GLY A 75 -15.53 3.71 14.13
CA GLY A 75 -15.77 2.29 13.90
C GLY A 75 -14.50 1.48 13.66
N VAL A 76 -14.66 0.31 13.05
CA VAL A 76 -13.59 -0.66 12.79
C VAL A 76 -13.23 -0.64 11.31
N VAL A 77 -11.94 -0.62 11.01
CA VAL A 77 -11.40 -0.71 9.64
C VAL A 77 -10.51 -1.92 9.50
N ILE A 78 -10.43 -2.45 8.28
CA ILE A 78 -9.46 -3.49 7.94
C ILE A 78 -8.07 -2.83 7.88
N TYR A 79 -7.14 -3.35 8.67
CA TYR A 79 -5.78 -2.85 8.81
C TYR A 79 -4.75 -3.67 8.01
N ASP A 80 -4.99 -4.98 7.87
CA ASP A 80 -4.27 -5.84 6.93
C ASP A 80 -5.20 -6.84 6.25
N VAL A 81 -5.72 -6.45 5.08
CA VAL A 81 -6.60 -7.33 4.30
C VAL A 81 -5.86 -8.54 3.74
N ASN A 82 -4.54 -8.46 3.53
CA ASN A 82 -3.80 -9.56 2.91
C ASN A 82 -3.60 -10.69 3.91
N HIS A 83 -3.24 -10.36 5.15
CA HIS A 83 -3.17 -11.33 6.24
C HIS A 83 -4.58 -11.83 6.64
N LEU A 84 -5.57 -10.93 6.68
CA LEU A 84 -6.97 -11.31 6.95
C LEU A 84 -7.50 -12.37 5.96
N LYS A 85 -7.19 -12.21 4.66
CA LYS A 85 -7.66 -13.12 3.62
C LYS A 85 -6.77 -14.36 3.47
N VAL A 86 -5.47 -14.24 3.71
CA VAL A 86 -4.50 -15.33 3.55
C VAL A 86 -3.46 -15.24 4.67
N ARG A 87 -3.78 -15.86 5.81
CA ARG A 87 -3.00 -15.76 7.06
C ARG A 87 -1.53 -16.18 6.88
N ASP A 88 -1.31 -17.36 6.32
CA ASP A 88 0.03 -17.96 6.19
C ASP A 88 0.79 -17.51 4.92
N GLY A 89 0.21 -16.57 4.15
CA GLY A 89 0.69 -16.23 2.80
C GLY A 89 0.30 -14.82 2.40
N SER A 90 0.48 -13.84 3.29
CA SER A 90 0.00 -12.47 3.04
C SER A 90 0.66 -11.83 1.80
N LEU A 91 1.82 -12.30 1.33
CA LEU A 91 2.47 -11.84 0.10
C LEU A 91 2.09 -12.65 -1.15
N ASP A 92 1.32 -13.72 -1.03
CA ASP A 92 0.99 -14.62 -2.16
C ASP A 92 0.24 -13.89 -3.28
N ALA A 93 -0.71 -13.04 -2.92
CA ALA A 93 -1.44 -12.22 -3.89
C ALA A 93 -0.49 -11.33 -4.72
N ALA A 94 0.59 -10.82 -4.13
CA ALA A 94 1.60 -10.06 -4.83
C ALA A 94 2.42 -10.92 -5.79
N ILE A 95 2.83 -12.12 -5.36
CA ILE A 95 3.58 -13.08 -6.19
C ILE A 95 2.73 -13.54 -7.39
N ILE A 96 1.49 -13.95 -7.14
CA ILE A 96 0.54 -14.38 -8.17
C ILE A 96 0.30 -13.25 -9.20
N ALA A 97 0.01 -12.03 -8.74
CA ALA A 97 -0.25 -10.91 -9.61
C ALA A 97 0.96 -10.52 -10.47
N ALA A 98 2.16 -10.47 -9.86
CA ALA A 98 3.38 -10.18 -10.61
C ALA A 98 3.67 -11.26 -11.67
N LYS A 99 3.50 -12.55 -11.32
CA LYS A 99 3.72 -13.65 -12.25
C LYS A 99 2.77 -13.58 -13.44
N LEU A 100 1.45 -13.57 -13.21
CA LEU A 100 0.44 -13.58 -14.28
C LEU A 100 0.57 -12.37 -15.22
N LEU A 101 0.80 -11.17 -14.68
CA LEU A 101 0.98 -9.97 -15.51
C LEU A 101 2.30 -10.00 -16.29
N SER A 102 3.36 -10.58 -15.74
CA SER A 102 4.66 -10.73 -16.43
C SER A 102 4.59 -11.75 -17.58
N GLU A 103 3.84 -12.85 -17.38
CA GLU A 103 3.59 -13.86 -18.40
C GLU A 103 2.74 -13.31 -19.54
N LYS A 104 1.69 -12.53 -19.23
CA LYS A 104 0.87 -11.82 -20.24
C LYS A 104 1.72 -10.86 -21.08
N LYS A 105 2.75 -10.25 -20.49
CA LYS A 105 3.74 -9.38 -21.17
C LYS A 105 4.85 -10.17 -21.91
N LYS A 106 4.82 -11.50 -21.91
CA LYS A 106 5.86 -12.39 -22.46
C LYS A 106 7.26 -12.10 -21.90
N LYS A 107 7.34 -11.64 -20.65
CA LYS A 107 8.57 -11.36 -19.92
C LYS A 107 8.43 -11.90 -18.50
N PRO A 108 8.50 -13.23 -18.31
CA PRO A 108 8.31 -13.85 -17.00
C PRO A 108 9.23 -13.22 -15.96
N ILE A 109 8.66 -12.90 -14.81
CA ILE A 109 9.42 -12.32 -13.70
C ILE A 109 10.30 -13.39 -13.05
N ASN A 110 11.58 -13.09 -12.87
CA ASN A 110 12.48 -13.89 -12.05
C ASN A 110 12.49 -13.31 -10.64
N PHE A 111 11.80 -13.94 -9.69
CA PHE A 111 11.78 -13.48 -8.29
C PHE A 111 13.16 -13.59 -7.62
N GLY A 112 13.97 -14.58 -8.00
CA GLY A 112 15.33 -14.76 -7.49
C GLY A 112 16.31 -13.65 -7.89
N GLN A 113 15.89 -12.67 -8.68
CA GLN A 113 16.71 -11.48 -8.96
C GLN A 113 16.64 -10.43 -7.85
N PHE A 114 15.60 -10.47 -7.02
CA PHE A 114 15.41 -9.54 -5.91
C PHE A 114 16.19 -10.01 -4.69
N ASP A 115 16.76 -9.07 -3.95
CA ASP A 115 17.34 -9.35 -2.64
C ASP A 115 16.25 -9.32 -1.56
N PHE A 116 15.24 -8.45 -1.73
CA PHE A 116 14.11 -8.33 -0.82
C PHE A 116 12.76 -8.31 -1.55
N ILE A 117 11.79 -9.05 -1.04
CA ILE A 117 10.36 -8.95 -1.41
C ILE A 117 9.60 -8.59 -0.14
N THR A 118 8.88 -7.46 -0.16
CA THR A 118 8.20 -6.96 1.04
C THR A 118 7.05 -6.01 0.70
N ASP A 119 6.44 -5.42 1.73
CA ASP A 119 5.52 -4.31 1.63
C ASP A 119 6.13 -2.99 2.14
N ALA A 120 5.55 -1.87 1.69
CA ALA A 120 6.03 -0.55 2.07
C ALA A 120 5.82 -0.23 3.56
N VAL A 121 4.95 -0.96 4.27
CA VAL A 121 4.72 -0.74 5.70
C VAL A 121 5.87 -1.30 6.52
N ASN A 122 6.41 -2.48 6.16
CA ASN A 122 7.62 -3.02 6.76
C ASN A 122 8.82 -2.09 6.59
N LEU A 123 9.00 -1.52 5.39
CA LEU A 123 10.06 -0.54 5.17
C LEU A 123 9.87 0.73 6.00
N GLN A 124 8.64 1.20 6.18
CA GLN A 124 8.33 2.32 7.07
C GLN A 124 8.62 1.99 8.55
N LYS A 125 8.26 0.79 9.01
CA LYS A 125 8.57 0.30 10.37
C LYS A 125 10.07 0.28 10.62
N LEU A 126 10.84 -0.30 9.69
CA LEU A 126 12.31 -0.33 9.76
C LEU A 126 12.91 1.09 9.74
N PHE A 127 12.38 1.97 8.89
CA PHE A 127 12.84 3.35 8.81
C PHE A 127 12.57 4.13 10.11
N ALA A 128 11.36 4.01 10.66
CA ALA A 128 10.99 4.64 11.93
C ALA A 128 11.81 4.08 13.10
N PHE A 129 12.05 2.77 13.12
CA PHE A 129 12.89 2.10 14.12
C PHE A 129 14.32 2.65 14.10
N CYS A 130 14.94 2.73 12.93
CA CYS A 130 16.31 3.27 12.78
C CYS A 130 16.42 4.77 13.12
N GLN A 131 15.31 5.51 13.13
CA GLN A 131 15.26 6.93 13.48
C GLN A 131 14.77 7.18 14.90
N GLU A 132 14.49 6.10 15.67
CA GLU A 132 13.89 6.19 17.01
C GLU A 132 12.59 7.02 17.02
N ALA A 133 11.86 7.01 15.90
CA ALA A 133 10.71 7.88 15.64
C ALA A 133 9.34 7.18 15.79
N GLY A 134 9.34 5.94 16.33
CA GLY A 134 8.14 5.13 16.49
C GLY A 134 7.84 4.80 17.95
N GLU A 135 6.58 4.97 18.35
CA GLU A 135 6.05 4.48 19.63
C GLU A 135 5.28 3.18 19.34
N GLY A 136 5.92 2.03 19.52
CA GLY A 136 5.24 0.75 19.35
C GLY A 136 6.15 -0.44 19.08
N LEU A 137 5.61 -1.63 19.35
CA LEU A 137 6.21 -2.90 18.98
C LEU A 137 5.74 -3.27 17.57
N PHE A 138 6.66 -3.80 16.76
CA PHE A 138 6.32 -4.35 15.46
C PHE A 138 7.05 -5.66 15.26
N ARG A 139 6.49 -6.51 14.38
CA ARG A 139 7.10 -7.76 13.97
C ARG A 139 7.13 -7.83 12.44
N ILE A 140 8.23 -8.37 11.94
CA ILE A 140 8.43 -8.70 10.53
C ILE A 140 8.96 -10.12 10.51
N ASP A 141 8.21 -11.03 9.90
CA ASP A 141 8.67 -12.39 9.70
C ASP A 141 9.57 -12.43 8.47
N CYS A 142 10.75 -13.01 8.63
CA CYS A 142 11.79 -13.03 7.61
C CYS A 142 12.05 -14.46 7.16
N GLU A 143 11.68 -14.76 5.92
CA GLU A 143 11.94 -16.05 5.28
C GLU A 143 12.97 -15.88 4.19
N ARG A 144 13.86 -16.87 4.02
CA ARG A 144 14.89 -16.83 2.98
C ARG A 144 14.68 -17.95 1.97
N VAL A 145 14.49 -17.57 0.71
CA VAL A 145 14.40 -18.49 -0.43
C VAL A 145 15.61 -18.25 -1.35
N GLY A 146 16.58 -19.15 -1.31
CA GLY A 146 17.84 -18.98 -2.03
C GLY A 146 18.63 -17.76 -1.52
N LYS A 147 18.69 -16.68 -2.31
CA LYS A 147 19.30 -15.40 -1.90
C LYS A 147 18.30 -14.31 -1.54
N THR A 148 17.01 -14.53 -1.83
CA THR A 148 15.95 -13.55 -1.65
C THR A 148 15.40 -13.69 -0.24
N CYS A 149 15.30 -12.58 0.48
CA CYS A 149 14.60 -12.49 1.74
C CYS A 149 13.19 -11.97 1.51
N ILE A 150 12.20 -12.70 1.98
CA ILE A 150 10.79 -12.32 1.99
C ILE A 150 10.50 -11.78 3.39
N LEU A 151 10.04 -10.54 3.45
CA LEU A 151 9.76 -9.85 4.70
C LEU A 151 8.25 -9.62 4.82
N THR A 152 7.61 -10.49 5.60
CA THR A 152 6.16 -10.53 5.80
C THR A 152 5.77 -9.66 6.98
N ARG A 153 4.82 -8.75 6.75
CA ARG A 153 4.27 -7.88 7.78
C ARG A 153 3.44 -8.72 8.75
N MET A 154 3.73 -8.55 10.04
CA MET A 154 2.89 -9.07 11.12
C MET A 154 2.31 -7.88 11.90
N GLU A 155 1.00 -7.90 12.08
CA GLU A 155 0.27 -6.94 12.90
C GLU A 155 -0.34 -7.61 14.11
N ALA A 156 -0.61 -6.81 15.15
CA ALA A 156 -1.28 -7.32 16.33
C ALA A 156 -2.72 -7.77 16.04
N SER A 157 -3.38 -7.13 15.08
CA SER A 157 -4.74 -7.41 14.64
C SER A 157 -4.91 -7.00 13.17
N ASP A 158 -5.71 -7.77 12.43
CA ASP A 158 -6.12 -7.44 11.05
C ASP A 158 -7.20 -6.35 10.99
N LEU A 159 -7.85 -6.09 12.13
CA LEU A 159 -8.88 -5.09 12.31
C LEU A 159 -8.41 -4.05 13.31
N MET A 160 -8.62 -2.77 12.99
CA MET A 160 -8.25 -1.66 13.87
C MET A 160 -9.49 -0.84 14.20
N GLU A 161 -9.75 -0.66 15.50
CA GLU A 161 -10.74 0.32 15.96
C GLU A 161 -10.15 1.73 15.86
N ILE A 162 -10.92 2.66 15.29
CA ILE A 162 -10.53 4.05 15.20
C ILE A 162 -10.71 4.72 16.56
N GLY A 163 -9.67 4.63 17.39
CA GLY A 163 -9.61 5.25 18.72
C GLY A 163 -9.07 6.70 18.74
N HIS A 164 -8.67 7.24 17.59
CA HIS A 164 -8.06 8.57 17.47
C HIS A 164 -8.77 9.44 16.43
N VAL A 165 -8.55 10.76 16.49
CA VAL A 165 -9.18 11.71 15.56
C VAL A 165 -8.57 11.55 14.16
N THR A 166 -9.35 10.96 13.25
CA THR A 166 -9.00 10.84 11.82
C THR A 166 -10.16 11.17 10.89
N PHE A 167 -9.83 11.52 9.64
CA PHE A 167 -10.77 11.93 8.59
C PHE A 167 -10.38 11.31 7.23
N ASP A 168 -9.42 10.39 7.22
CA ASP A 168 -8.84 9.82 6.02
C ASP A 168 -9.86 8.98 5.23
N GLN A 169 -10.70 8.21 5.93
CA GLN A 169 -11.71 7.37 5.27
C GLN A 169 -12.80 8.23 4.62
N ASN A 170 -13.30 9.23 5.35
CA ASN A 170 -14.26 10.18 4.79
C ASN A 170 -13.65 11.04 3.67
N LEU A 171 -12.36 11.41 3.76
CA LEU A 171 -11.66 12.11 2.67
C LEU A 171 -11.60 11.23 1.42
N LYS A 172 -11.16 9.98 1.55
CA LYS A 172 -11.07 9.01 0.44
C LYS A 172 -12.44 8.88 -0.25
N ARG A 173 -13.51 8.60 0.52
CA ARG A 173 -14.88 8.53 -0.03
C ARG A 173 -15.34 9.82 -0.72
N LYS A 174 -14.89 10.98 -0.24
CA LYS A 174 -15.29 12.28 -0.81
C LYS A 174 -14.53 12.64 -2.08
N MET A 175 -13.34 12.08 -2.29
CA MET A 175 -12.43 12.42 -3.38
C MET A 175 -12.27 11.32 -4.42
N THR A 176 -12.96 10.19 -4.25
CA THR A 176 -12.86 9.06 -5.17
C THR A 176 -14.22 8.61 -5.68
N ARG A 177 -14.22 8.05 -6.89
CA ARG A 177 -15.39 7.40 -7.48
C ARG A 177 -15.00 6.05 -8.10
N PRO A 178 -15.88 5.04 -8.06
CA PRO A 178 -15.63 3.78 -8.75
C PRO A 178 -15.45 4.00 -10.26
N ARG A 179 -14.58 3.19 -10.87
CA ARG A 179 -14.38 3.13 -12.33
C ARG A 179 -14.76 1.77 -12.93
N GLY A 180 -14.99 0.77 -12.07
CA GLY A 180 -15.55 -0.54 -12.41
C GLY A 180 -16.55 -1.00 -11.35
N ALA A 181 -17.41 -1.96 -11.69
CA ALA A 181 -18.48 -2.45 -10.83
C ALA A 181 -17.96 -3.31 -9.67
N HIS A 182 -16.86 -4.04 -9.91
CA HIS A 182 -16.31 -5.00 -8.96
C HIS A 182 -15.03 -4.53 -8.25
N SER A 183 -14.40 -3.46 -8.75
CA SER A 183 -13.12 -2.94 -8.28
C SER A 183 -13.27 -1.93 -7.13
N THR A 184 -13.93 -2.33 -6.04
CA THR A 184 -14.24 -1.45 -4.89
C THR A 184 -13.42 -1.71 -3.63
N GLY A 185 -12.74 -2.86 -3.54
CA GLY A 185 -11.85 -3.18 -2.41
C GLY A 185 -10.46 -2.53 -2.50
N PRO A 186 -9.58 -2.77 -1.52
CA PRO A 186 -8.22 -2.23 -1.48
C PRO A 186 -7.40 -2.65 -2.71
N PHE A 187 -6.79 -1.67 -3.37
CA PHE A 187 -5.94 -1.85 -4.54
C PHE A 187 -4.47 -1.82 -4.12
N TYR A 188 -3.68 -2.78 -4.61
CA TYR A 188 -2.26 -2.90 -4.33
C TYR A 188 -1.43 -2.78 -5.61
N GLN A 189 -0.42 -1.91 -5.55
CA GLN A 189 0.59 -1.76 -6.60
C GLN A 189 1.86 -2.50 -6.19
N LEU A 190 2.49 -3.17 -7.16
CA LEU A 190 3.79 -3.82 -7.03
C LEU A 190 4.83 -3.03 -7.82
N THR A 191 5.88 -2.59 -7.14
CA THR A 191 6.96 -1.82 -7.74
C THR A 191 8.29 -2.51 -7.49
N ALA A 192 9.09 -2.63 -8.54
CA ALA A 192 10.47 -3.07 -8.46
C ALA A 192 11.40 -1.85 -8.57
N TYR A 193 12.42 -1.77 -7.72
CA TYR A 193 13.44 -0.74 -7.83
C TYR A 193 14.76 -1.20 -7.21
N GLN A 194 15.82 -0.46 -7.48
CA GLN A 194 17.11 -0.60 -6.82
C GLN A 194 17.27 0.48 -5.75
N PHE A 195 17.62 0.08 -4.53
CA PHE A 195 17.98 0.97 -3.43
C PHE A 195 19.39 0.62 -2.95
N GLY A 196 20.34 1.52 -3.25
CA GLY A 196 21.76 1.25 -3.05
C GLY A 196 22.20 0.09 -3.96
N THR A 197 22.67 -1.00 -3.35
CA THR A 197 23.02 -2.24 -4.06
C THR A 197 21.89 -3.27 -4.08
N PHE A 198 20.80 -3.04 -3.34
CA PHE A 198 19.71 -4.00 -3.21
C PHE A 198 18.66 -3.80 -4.30
N ARG A 199 18.21 -4.90 -4.89
CA ARG A 199 17.02 -4.95 -5.74
C ARG A 199 15.83 -5.37 -4.88
N ILE A 200 14.82 -4.52 -4.83
CA ILE A 200 13.68 -4.67 -3.93
C ILE A 200 12.40 -4.71 -4.76
N MET A 201 11.53 -5.67 -4.44
CA MET A 201 10.13 -5.67 -4.86
C MET A 201 9.27 -5.24 -3.67
N VAL A 202 8.47 -4.20 -3.85
CA VAL A 202 7.62 -3.62 -2.81
C VAL A 202 6.17 -3.61 -3.25
N ARG A 203 5.31 -4.15 -2.39
CA ARG A 203 3.86 -3.97 -2.46
C ARG A 203 3.42 -2.77 -1.63
N TYR A 204 2.46 -1.99 -2.11
CA TYR A 204 1.78 -1.00 -1.29
C TYR A 204 0.34 -0.77 -1.72
N GLU A 205 -0.49 -0.31 -0.78
CA GLU A 205 -1.87 0.08 -1.07
C GLU A 205 -1.91 1.45 -1.75
N VAL A 206 -2.75 1.57 -2.78
CA VAL A 206 -3.06 2.83 -3.46
C VAL A 206 -4.49 3.21 -3.15
N ASP A 207 -4.71 4.45 -2.75
CA ASP A 207 -6.05 4.94 -2.44
C ASP A 207 -6.86 5.26 -3.70
N CYS A 208 -6.21 5.83 -4.72
CA CYS A 208 -6.85 6.20 -5.98
C CYS A 208 -5.86 6.46 -7.11
N ALA A 209 -6.38 6.71 -8.31
CA ALA A 209 -5.58 7.09 -9.47
C ALA A 209 -6.15 8.31 -10.21
N ASP A 210 -5.26 9.13 -10.78
CA ASP A 210 -5.63 10.32 -11.57
C ASP A 210 -5.79 9.99 -13.06
N PHE A 211 -6.90 9.34 -13.40
CA PHE A 211 -7.22 8.96 -14.79
C PHE A 211 -7.35 10.18 -15.71
N ALA A 212 -7.75 11.34 -15.17
CA ALA A 212 -7.79 12.59 -15.93
C ALA A 212 -6.39 13.05 -16.35
N ALA A 213 -5.39 12.97 -15.46
CA ALA A 213 -4.00 13.27 -15.79
C ALA A 213 -3.42 12.32 -16.85
N ALA A 214 -3.87 11.06 -16.85
CA ALA A 214 -3.52 10.07 -17.88
C ALA A 214 -4.34 10.21 -19.17
N LYS A 215 -5.23 11.20 -19.26
CA LYS A 215 -6.15 11.42 -20.40
C LYS A 215 -7.04 10.22 -20.72
N CYS A 216 -7.36 9.41 -19.71
CA CYS A 216 -8.30 8.31 -19.88
C CYS A 216 -9.72 8.87 -19.95
N PRO A 217 -10.58 8.35 -20.85
CA PRO A 217 -11.97 8.80 -20.94
C PRO A 217 -12.72 8.48 -19.63
N PRO A 218 -13.72 9.29 -19.25
CA PRO A 218 -14.67 8.94 -18.21
C PRO A 218 -15.37 7.62 -18.54
N VAL A 219 -15.68 6.83 -17.52
CA VAL A 219 -16.38 5.55 -17.65
C VAL A 219 -17.68 5.63 -16.87
N THR A 220 -18.77 5.17 -17.47
CA THR A 220 -20.02 4.93 -16.76
C THR A 220 -19.96 3.53 -16.18
N VAL A 221 -20.03 3.41 -14.85
CA VAL A 221 -20.01 2.10 -14.18
C VAL A 221 -21.38 1.44 -14.35
N ASP A 222 -21.40 0.31 -15.04
CA ASP A 222 -22.59 -0.53 -15.16
C ASP A 222 -22.65 -1.49 -13.96
N ALA A 223 -23.57 -1.23 -13.03
CA ALA A 223 -23.74 -2.07 -11.85
C ALA A 223 -24.26 -3.49 -12.19
N SER A 224 -24.76 -3.71 -13.41
CA SER A 224 -25.21 -5.02 -13.89
C SER A 224 -24.11 -5.83 -14.59
N GLU A 225 -22.90 -5.28 -14.70
CA GLU A 225 -21.73 -6.00 -15.20
C GLU A 225 -21.55 -7.31 -14.42
N ALA A 226 -21.44 -8.42 -15.14
CA ALA A 226 -21.16 -9.71 -14.53
C ALA A 226 -19.66 -9.84 -14.27
N LEU A 227 -19.30 -10.31 -13.08
CA LEU A 227 -17.91 -10.61 -12.75
C LEU A 227 -17.40 -11.71 -13.71
N PRO A 228 -16.22 -11.53 -14.33
CA PRO A 228 -15.63 -12.56 -15.18
C PRO A 228 -15.37 -13.88 -14.44
N GLU A 229 -15.05 -14.91 -15.23
CA GLU A 229 -14.77 -16.26 -14.70
C GLU A 229 -13.64 -16.23 -13.65
N ARG A 230 -13.87 -16.95 -12.56
CA ARG A 230 -12.91 -17.11 -11.47
C ARG A 230 -12.08 -18.35 -11.69
N LYS A 231 -10.77 -18.24 -11.52
CA LYS A 231 -9.83 -19.35 -11.65
C LYS A 231 -9.04 -19.49 -10.37
N LYS A 232 -8.76 -20.71 -9.91
CA LYS A 232 -7.83 -20.91 -8.79
C LYS A 232 -6.42 -20.53 -9.22
N ALA A 233 -5.68 -19.86 -8.34
CA ALA A 233 -4.26 -19.62 -8.56
C ALA A 233 -3.48 -20.95 -8.44
N ALA A 234 -2.45 -21.11 -9.27
CA ALA A 234 -1.63 -22.31 -9.26
C ALA A 234 -0.69 -22.36 -8.06
N GLU A 235 -0.29 -21.19 -7.56
CA GLU A 235 0.65 -21.02 -6.45
C GLU A 235 -0.03 -21.20 -5.08
N ASN A 236 -1.32 -20.88 -4.99
CA ASN A 236 -2.11 -21.03 -3.77
C ASN A 236 -3.58 -21.29 -4.12
N GLU A 237 -4.04 -22.53 -3.92
CA GLU A 237 -5.40 -22.95 -4.28
C GLU A 237 -6.51 -22.26 -3.46
N ASN A 238 -6.15 -21.61 -2.35
CA ASN A 238 -7.07 -20.83 -1.51
C ASN A 238 -7.39 -19.46 -2.12
N ILE A 239 -6.63 -19.02 -3.13
CA ILE A 239 -6.82 -17.74 -3.80
C ILE A 239 -7.46 -17.96 -5.17
N GLN A 240 -8.56 -17.26 -5.42
CA GLN A 240 -9.17 -17.12 -6.74
C GLN A 240 -8.69 -15.86 -7.43
N VAL A 241 -8.49 -15.95 -8.73
CA VAL A 241 -8.08 -14.88 -9.62
C VAL A 241 -9.18 -14.60 -10.62
N VAL A 242 -9.45 -13.31 -10.82
CA VAL A 242 -10.31 -12.81 -11.89
C VAL A 242 -9.52 -11.80 -12.72
N GLU A 243 -9.45 -12.01 -14.03
CA GLU A 243 -8.92 -11.00 -14.94
C GLU A 243 -9.94 -9.86 -15.08
N TYR A 244 -9.73 -8.77 -14.35
CA TYR A 244 -10.65 -7.64 -14.33
C TYR A 244 -9.89 -6.32 -14.16
N GLY A 245 -10.33 -5.33 -14.93
CA GLY A 245 -9.82 -3.97 -14.91
C GLY A 245 -8.55 -3.74 -15.72
N GLU A 246 -8.14 -2.48 -15.76
CA GLU A 246 -6.93 -2.02 -16.42
C GLU A 246 -6.31 -0.87 -15.63
N VAL A 247 -4.98 -0.86 -15.58
CA VAL A 247 -4.20 0.19 -14.95
C VAL A 247 -3.20 0.72 -15.97
N PRO A 248 -3.46 1.90 -16.58
CA PRO A 248 -2.53 2.49 -17.52
C PRO A 248 -1.16 2.69 -16.88
N ARG A 249 -0.09 2.37 -17.61
CA ARG A 249 1.28 2.41 -17.06
C ARG A 249 1.63 3.75 -16.42
N ASP A 250 1.22 4.83 -17.08
CA ASP A 250 1.55 6.21 -16.71
C ASP A 250 0.45 6.89 -15.87
N VAL A 251 -0.56 6.14 -15.40
CA VAL A 251 -1.58 6.73 -14.53
C VAL A 251 -0.96 7.15 -13.20
N PRO A 252 -1.11 8.41 -12.76
CA PRO A 252 -0.60 8.81 -11.46
C PRO A 252 -1.35 8.08 -10.34
N LEU A 253 -0.62 7.31 -9.54
CA LEU A 253 -1.16 6.63 -8.36
C LEU A 253 -1.04 7.54 -7.14
N GLN A 254 -2.09 7.57 -6.32
CA GLN A 254 -2.24 8.51 -5.22
C GLN A 254 -2.46 7.82 -3.88
N VAL A 255 -1.83 8.39 -2.86
CA VAL A 255 -2.14 8.15 -1.45
C VAL A 255 -2.76 9.43 -0.88
N LEU A 256 -3.89 9.28 -0.19
CA LEU A 256 -4.70 10.33 0.39
C LEU A 256 -4.64 10.27 1.92
N THR A 257 -4.54 11.44 2.54
CA THR A 257 -4.27 11.53 3.97
C THR A 257 -4.55 12.96 4.48
N THR A 258 -4.86 13.08 5.77
CA THR A 258 -5.20 14.34 6.44
C THR A 258 -4.21 14.71 7.53
N TYR A 259 -3.85 15.99 7.62
CA TYR A 259 -2.89 16.48 8.63
C TYR A 259 -3.39 17.67 9.42
N PRO A 260 -3.06 17.74 10.73
CA PRO A 260 -3.30 18.95 11.50
C PRO A 260 -2.54 20.16 10.90
N GLN A 261 -3.21 21.30 10.78
CA GLN A 261 -2.60 22.54 10.30
C GLN A 261 -1.39 22.93 11.16
N GLY A 262 -0.28 23.26 10.52
CA GLY A 262 0.96 23.68 11.17
C GLY A 262 1.95 22.56 11.49
N ALA A 263 1.60 21.29 11.28
CA ALA A 263 2.47 20.15 11.60
C ALA A 263 3.58 19.84 10.57
N GLY A 264 3.77 20.69 9.55
CA GLY A 264 4.70 20.42 8.44
C GLY A 264 4.24 19.26 7.54
N PHE A 265 5.08 18.86 6.59
CA PHE A 265 4.86 17.61 5.85
C PHE A 265 5.27 16.45 6.75
N PRO A 266 4.38 15.49 7.05
CA PRO A 266 4.69 14.51 8.08
C PRO A 266 5.77 13.53 7.63
N PHE A 267 6.58 13.16 8.61
CA PHE A 267 7.70 12.24 8.47
C PHE A 267 7.29 10.90 7.82
N PHE A 268 6.20 10.31 8.30
CA PHE A 268 5.68 9.02 7.79
C PHE A 268 5.23 9.07 6.34
N THR A 269 4.68 10.21 5.89
CA THR A 269 4.28 10.43 4.49
C THR A 269 5.49 10.44 3.57
N TRP A 270 6.62 10.95 4.05
CA TRP A 270 7.86 11.00 3.28
C TRP A 270 8.40 9.58 3.07
N ALA A 271 8.46 8.78 4.14
CA ALA A 271 8.85 7.38 4.07
C ALA A 271 7.92 6.59 3.14
N GLN A 272 6.61 6.80 3.26
CA GLN A 272 5.63 6.16 2.39
C GLN A 272 5.86 6.53 0.92
N LEU A 273 5.98 7.81 0.58
CA LEU A 273 6.26 8.24 -0.80
C LEU A 273 7.57 7.67 -1.33
N PHE A 274 8.61 7.67 -0.51
CA PHE A 274 9.94 7.19 -0.88
C PHE A 274 9.93 5.69 -1.21
N PHE A 275 9.39 4.85 -0.32
CA PHE A 275 9.41 3.39 -0.50
C PHE A 275 8.40 2.90 -1.54
N THR A 276 7.29 3.62 -1.74
CA THR A 276 6.30 3.27 -2.75
C THR A 276 6.69 3.74 -4.15
N ASN A 277 7.50 4.80 -4.24
CA ASN A 277 7.71 5.57 -5.48
C ASN A 277 6.37 6.01 -6.11
N ALA A 278 5.33 6.24 -5.28
CA ALA A 278 4.04 6.75 -5.73
C ALA A 278 4.21 8.15 -6.34
N ASP A 279 3.44 8.46 -7.39
CA ASP A 279 3.64 9.71 -8.14
C ASP A 279 3.16 10.94 -7.37
N GLN A 280 2.18 10.77 -6.49
CA GLN A 280 1.53 11.87 -5.78
C GLN A 280 1.06 11.45 -4.37
N ALA A 281 1.31 12.31 -3.37
CA ALA A 281 0.51 12.36 -2.15
C ALA A 281 -0.35 13.63 -2.19
N ARG A 282 -1.63 13.52 -1.85
CA ARG A 282 -2.50 14.69 -1.71
C ARG A 282 -2.88 14.88 -0.24
N PRO A 283 -2.11 15.69 0.51
CA PRO A 283 -2.48 16.04 1.87
C PRO A 283 -3.64 17.02 1.88
N THR A 284 -4.61 16.80 2.77
CA THR A 284 -5.62 17.82 3.11
C THR A 284 -5.36 18.35 4.51
N VAL A 285 -5.27 19.68 4.64
CA VAL A 285 -4.94 20.35 5.90
C VAL A 285 -6.19 20.55 6.76
N ARG A 286 -6.18 20.05 8.00
CA ARG A 286 -7.21 20.23 9.02
C ARG A 286 -7.08 21.60 9.67
N ARG A 287 -8.10 22.47 9.55
CA ARG A 287 -8.09 23.78 10.23
C ARG A 287 -8.38 23.66 11.71
N ASN A 288 -7.64 24.40 12.53
CA ASN A 288 -8.03 24.65 13.92
C ASN A 288 -9.24 25.62 13.92
N PRO A 289 -10.39 25.30 14.54
CA PRO A 289 -11.57 26.17 14.53
C PRO A 289 -11.34 27.57 15.12
N ASN A 290 -10.23 27.81 15.82
CA ASN A 290 -9.92 29.09 16.47
C ASN A 290 -9.00 30.03 15.66
N GLN A 291 -8.67 29.75 14.41
CA GLN A 291 -7.82 30.64 13.59
C GLN A 291 -8.55 31.19 12.34
N SER A 292 -8.56 32.52 12.21
CA SER A 292 -9.26 33.26 11.16
C SER A 292 -8.58 33.23 9.78
N ASN A 293 -9.39 32.91 8.77
CA ASN A 293 -9.28 33.13 7.32
C ASN A 293 -7.96 33.66 6.71
N ARG A 294 -7.18 32.74 6.13
CA ARG A 294 -6.61 32.87 4.76
C ARG A 294 -6.63 31.48 4.09
N ILE A 295 -7.15 31.43 2.87
CA ILE A 295 -7.13 30.22 2.03
C ILE A 295 -5.73 30.12 1.41
N SER A 296 -4.96 29.08 1.74
CA SER A 296 -3.87 28.60 0.90
C SER A 296 -4.30 27.29 0.23
N SER A 297 -5.20 27.41 -0.74
CA SER A 297 -5.45 26.36 -1.73
C SER A 297 -4.23 26.32 -2.65
N GLY A 298 -3.33 25.34 -2.47
CA GLY A 298 -2.13 25.31 -3.30
C GLY A 298 -1.19 24.11 -3.17
N ASN A 299 -1.20 23.34 -2.07
CA ASN A 299 -0.15 22.35 -1.88
C ASN A 299 -0.48 21.01 -2.56
N ARG A 300 -0.48 21.01 -3.90
CA ARG A 300 -0.15 19.81 -4.67
C ARG A 300 1.35 19.58 -4.48
N TRP A 301 1.74 18.63 -3.65
CA TRP A 301 3.13 18.18 -3.62
C TRP A 301 3.33 17.23 -4.79
N LEU A 302 3.71 17.80 -5.94
CA LEU A 302 4.28 17.02 -7.04
C LEU A 302 5.70 16.63 -6.62
N VAL A 303 5.96 15.33 -6.51
CA VAL A 303 7.34 14.83 -6.44
C VAL A 303 7.92 14.95 -7.86
N GLN A 304 8.60 16.07 -8.13
CA GLN A 304 9.37 16.20 -9.37
C GLN A 304 10.57 15.25 -9.28
N ARG A 305 10.60 14.25 -10.17
CA ARG A 305 11.76 13.37 -10.35
C ARG A 305 12.92 14.21 -10.90
N ASN A 306 14.01 14.34 -10.15
CA ASN A 306 15.27 14.75 -10.76
C ASN A 306 15.74 13.60 -11.67
N ARG A 307 15.91 13.93 -12.96
CA ARG A 307 16.47 13.03 -13.97
C ARG A 307 17.93 12.75 -13.70
#